data_AF-A0A9D4RD42-F1
#
_entry.id   AF-A0A9D4RD42-F1
#
_cell.length_a   1.000
_cell.length_b   1.000
_cell.length_c   1.000
_cell.angle_alpha   90.00
_cell.angle_beta   90.00
_cell.angle_gamma   90.00
#
_symmetry.space_group_name_H-M   'P 1'
#
loop_
_entity.id
_entity.type
_entity.pdbx_description
1 polymer ?
#
loop_
_entity_poly.entity_id
_entity_poly.type
_entity_poly.pdbx_seq_one_letter_code
_entity_poly.pdbx_strand_id
1 'polypeptide(L)'
;MFRLTAVQCAAESVLHAVLSPSLASFDYDSKVNYICVTGYELKDGDLERTCQADKTWSGLTPNCSIKSCDKVDVAHASVIPDQPRYDYNKTITYTCDRASNHISGDLVRMCDDTPQWTGMKPTCTLFACLPPNNVSFGTFSPVEIVHLFDTNVTYTCTAGYYISAGDHAITCQTDGSWSGTIPTCTLVQCPTEVVVNATFTPNQAKLDYNNVVTYTCDLAYNHTDGDLQRTCQENFTWTGNTPVCTRMFMVICAKDIIRI
;
A
#
# COMPACT_ATOMS: atom_id res chain seq x y z
N MET A 1 -89.43 -25.38 1.75
CA MET A 1 -88.77 -24.12 1.33
C MET A 1 -87.28 -24.29 1.60
N PHE A 2 -86.51 -24.71 0.59
CA PHE A 2 -85.05 -24.85 0.74
C PHE A 2 -84.47 -23.43 0.89
N ARG A 3 -83.88 -23.12 2.05
CA ARG A 3 -83.10 -21.89 2.20
C ARG A 3 -81.84 -22.04 1.36
N LEU A 4 -81.80 -21.37 0.22
CA LEU A 4 -80.55 -21.12 -0.49
C LEU A 4 -79.72 -20.20 0.42
N THR A 5 -78.72 -20.76 1.09
CA THR A 5 -77.73 -19.93 1.79
C THR A 5 -76.89 -19.24 0.74
N ALA A 6 -76.84 -17.91 0.77
CA ALA A 6 -75.89 -17.15 -0.04
C ALA A 6 -74.46 -17.66 0.22
N VAL A 7 -73.71 -17.88 -0.85
CA VAL A 7 -72.28 -18.21 -0.78
C VAL A 7 -71.54 -16.90 -0.56
N GLN A 8 -70.86 -16.81 0.58
CA GLN A 8 -70.05 -15.66 0.95
C GLN A 8 -68.73 -16.16 1.54
N CYS A 9 -67.63 -15.62 1.04
CA CYS A 9 -66.29 -15.85 1.57
C CYS A 9 -65.94 -14.71 2.54
N ALA A 10 -65.38 -15.07 3.69
CA ALA A 10 -64.84 -14.09 4.63
C ALA A 10 -63.52 -13.52 4.10
N ALA A 11 -63.23 -12.25 4.41
CA ALA A 11 -61.92 -11.68 4.15
C ALA A 11 -60.84 -12.44 4.94
N GLU A 12 -59.78 -12.88 4.27
CA GLU A 12 -58.63 -13.52 4.93
C GLU A 12 -57.57 -12.47 5.24
N SER A 13 -57.12 -12.43 6.51
CA SER A 13 -55.97 -11.62 6.90
C SER A 13 -54.68 -12.32 6.51
N VAL A 14 -53.92 -11.73 5.59
CA VAL A 14 -52.62 -12.24 5.16
C VAL A 14 -51.51 -11.37 5.74
N LEU A 15 -50.53 -11.99 6.40
CA LEU A 15 -49.41 -11.27 7.01
C LEU A 15 -48.58 -10.56 5.93
N HIS A 16 -48.25 -9.30 6.17
CA HIS A 16 -47.48 -8.45 5.24
C HIS A 16 -48.13 -8.23 3.86
N ALA A 17 -49.44 -8.41 3.76
CA ALA A 17 -50.21 -8.08 2.57
C ALA A 17 -51.45 -7.26 2.93
N VAL A 18 -51.90 -6.44 1.98
CA VAL A 18 -53.18 -5.72 2.06
C VAL A 18 -54.14 -6.28 1.01
N LEU A 19 -55.40 -6.44 1.41
CA LEU A 19 -56.49 -6.94 0.55
C LEU A 19 -57.17 -5.79 -0.18
N SER A 20 -57.42 -5.96 -1.48
CA SER A 20 -58.15 -5.01 -2.32
C SER A 20 -59.29 -5.71 -3.08
N PRO A 21 -60.56 -5.27 -2.93
CA PRO A 21 -61.02 -4.19 -2.04
C PRO A 21 -61.06 -4.64 -0.57
N SER A 22 -60.91 -3.70 0.37
CA SER A 22 -60.86 -3.98 1.82
C SER A 22 -62.26 -4.13 2.45
N LEU A 23 -62.99 -5.18 2.05
CA LEU A 23 -64.32 -5.53 2.58
C LEU A 23 -64.24 -6.68 3.60
N ALA A 24 -65.27 -6.86 4.42
CA ALA A 24 -65.33 -7.94 5.41
C ALA A 24 -65.83 -9.28 4.83
N SER A 25 -66.60 -9.25 3.75
CA SER A 25 -67.20 -10.42 3.09
C SER A 25 -67.39 -10.19 1.60
N PHE A 26 -67.31 -11.26 0.81
CA PHE A 26 -67.39 -11.23 -0.65
C PHE A 26 -68.35 -12.30 -1.15
N ASP A 27 -69.17 -11.97 -2.15
CA ASP A 27 -70.13 -12.91 -2.73
C ASP A 27 -69.44 -13.90 -3.67
N TYR A 28 -70.13 -14.99 -4.01
CA TYR A 28 -69.67 -15.96 -5.00
C TYR A 28 -69.15 -15.29 -6.29
N ASP A 29 -68.05 -15.82 -6.82
CA ASP A 29 -67.35 -15.32 -8.02
C ASP A 29 -66.70 -13.93 -7.87
N SER A 30 -66.75 -13.33 -6.68
CA SER A 30 -65.97 -12.11 -6.38
C SER A 30 -64.48 -12.40 -6.46
N LYS A 31 -63.76 -11.53 -7.17
CA LYS A 31 -62.30 -11.53 -7.24
C LYS A 31 -61.72 -10.52 -6.26
N VAL A 32 -60.70 -10.93 -5.55
CA VAL A 32 -59.90 -10.07 -4.67
C VAL A 32 -58.44 -10.15 -5.05
N ASN A 33 -57.72 -9.05 -4.84
CA ASN A 33 -56.30 -8.97 -5.08
C ASN A 33 -55.55 -8.63 -3.79
N TYR A 34 -54.51 -9.39 -3.49
CA TYR A 34 -53.56 -9.09 -2.44
C TYR A 34 -52.38 -8.29 -3.02
N ILE A 35 -51.86 -7.36 -2.22
CA ILE A 35 -50.66 -6.60 -2.54
C ILE A 35 -49.73 -6.74 -1.34
N CYS A 36 -48.52 -7.29 -1.55
CA CYS A 36 -47.51 -7.30 -0.49
C CYS A 36 -47.14 -5.86 -0.13
N VAL A 37 -47.02 -5.58 1.17
CA VAL A 37 -46.67 -4.24 1.65
C VAL A 37 -45.22 -3.89 1.25
N THR A 38 -44.89 -2.59 1.21
CA THR A 38 -43.54 -2.12 0.87
C THR A 38 -42.48 -2.85 1.71
N GLY A 39 -41.41 -3.29 1.03
CA GLY A 39 -40.37 -4.11 1.65
C GLY A 39 -40.63 -5.61 1.66
N TYR A 40 -41.79 -6.08 1.17
CA TYR A 40 -42.12 -7.49 1.06
C TYR A 40 -42.41 -7.87 -0.40
N GLU A 41 -42.20 -9.14 -0.74
CA GLU A 41 -42.48 -9.72 -2.06
C GLU A 41 -43.19 -11.07 -1.93
N LEU A 42 -43.95 -11.44 -2.96
CA LEU A 42 -44.64 -12.72 -3.01
C LEU A 42 -43.60 -13.85 -3.15
N LYS A 43 -43.53 -14.71 -2.14
CA LYS A 43 -42.68 -15.90 -2.15
C LYS A 43 -43.39 -17.11 -2.75
N ASP A 44 -44.65 -17.29 -2.39
CA ASP A 44 -45.53 -18.38 -2.82
C ASP A 44 -47.01 -18.01 -2.61
N GLY A 45 -47.91 -18.75 -3.27
CA GLY A 45 -49.35 -18.50 -3.25
C GLY A 45 -49.86 -17.57 -4.36
N ASP A 46 -51.14 -17.22 -4.31
CA ASP A 46 -51.85 -16.54 -5.40
C ASP A 46 -52.35 -15.17 -4.95
N LEU A 47 -51.85 -14.08 -5.55
CA LEU A 47 -52.29 -12.71 -5.23
C LEU A 47 -53.72 -12.42 -5.68
N GLU A 48 -54.16 -12.98 -6.82
CA GLU A 48 -55.57 -12.90 -7.25
C GLU A 48 -56.31 -14.16 -6.82
N ARG A 49 -57.41 -14.00 -6.08
CA ARG A 49 -58.22 -15.13 -5.59
C ARG A 49 -59.71 -14.87 -5.81
N THR A 50 -60.45 -15.94 -6.06
CA THR A 50 -61.88 -15.90 -6.39
C THR A 50 -62.68 -16.67 -5.34
N CYS A 51 -63.80 -16.13 -4.89
CA CYS A 51 -64.69 -16.80 -3.93
C CYS A 51 -65.45 -17.96 -4.60
N GLN A 52 -65.26 -19.18 -4.11
CA GLN A 52 -65.81 -20.40 -4.68
C GLN A 52 -67.13 -20.84 -4.04
N ALA A 53 -67.85 -21.77 -4.69
CA ALA A 53 -69.17 -22.24 -4.26
C ALA A 53 -69.17 -22.93 -2.89
N ASP A 54 -68.02 -23.46 -2.47
CA ASP A 54 -67.81 -24.10 -1.16
C ASP A 54 -67.48 -23.10 -0.04
N LYS A 55 -67.54 -21.80 -0.34
CA LYS A 55 -67.20 -20.67 0.55
C LYS A 55 -65.70 -20.59 0.89
N THR A 56 -64.84 -21.19 0.08
CA THR A 56 -63.39 -21.04 0.17
C THR A 56 -62.85 -20.15 -0.95
N TRP A 57 -61.61 -19.70 -0.79
CA TRP A 57 -60.91 -18.92 -1.81
C TRP A 57 -60.12 -19.83 -2.75
N SER A 58 -60.17 -19.54 -4.05
CA SER A 58 -59.37 -20.26 -5.04
C SER A 58 -57.87 -20.14 -4.77
N GLY A 59 -57.12 -21.16 -5.14
CA GLY A 59 -55.66 -21.13 -5.05
C GLY A 59 -55.14 -21.14 -3.60
N LEU A 60 -53.86 -20.86 -3.46
CA LEU A 60 -53.15 -20.86 -2.19
C LEU A 60 -53.11 -19.44 -1.60
N THR A 61 -53.26 -19.34 -0.27
CA THR A 61 -53.13 -18.07 0.45
C THR A 61 -51.74 -17.46 0.17
N PRO A 62 -51.64 -16.17 -0.19
CA PRO A 62 -50.35 -15.54 -0.46
C PRO A 62 -49.43 -15.57 0.75
N ASN A 63 -48.14 -15.76 0.47
CA ASN A 63 -47.07 -15.66 1.45
C ASN A 63 -46.11 -14.56 1.01
N CYS A 64 -46.20 -13.41 1.68
CA CYS A 64 -45.31 -12.27 1.45
C CYS A 64 -44.12 -12.35 2.41
N SER A 65 -42.90 -12.52 1.87
CA SER A 65 -41.66 -12.51 2.65
C SER A 65 -40.91 -11.20 2.50
N ILE A 66 -40.10 -10.84 3.50
CA ILE A 66 -39.29 -9.63 3.45
C ILE A 66 -38.29 -9.71 2.30
N LYS A 67 -38.13 -8.61 1.58
CA LYS A 67 -37.08 -8.44 0.57
C LYS A 67 -35.74 -8.30 1.28
N SER A 68 -34.68 -8.84 0.67
CA SER A 68 -33.33 -8.74 1.22
C SER A 68 -32.32 -8.42 0.13
N CYS A 69 -31.33 -7.61 0.48
CA CYS A 69 -30.19 -7.30 -0.36
C CYS A 69 -29.03 -8.24 -0.06
N ASP A 70 -28.36 -8.73 -1.11
CA ASP A 70 -27.13 -9.51 -0.97
C ASP A 70 -25.96 -8.61 -0.54
N LYS A 71 -25.02 -9.17 0.23
CA LYS A 71 -23.76 -8.50 0.58
C LYS A 71 -23.01 -8.07 -0.67
N VAL A 72 -22.51 -6.84 -0.67
CA VAL A 72 -21.62 -6.33 -1.73
C VAL A 72 -20.21 -6.23 -1.18
N ASP A 73 -19.30 -7.05 -1.71
CA ASP A 73 -17.88 -7.00 -1.34
C ASP A 73 -17.21 -5.78 -1.97
N VAL A 74 -16.49 -5.03 -1.14
CA VAL A 74 -15.71 -3.85 -1.54
C VAL A 74 -14.25 -4.14 -1.21
N ALA A 75 -13.37 -4.05 -2.21
CA ALA A 75 -11.95 -4.27 -2.01
C ALA A 75 -11.38 -3.23 -1.02
N HIS A 76 -10.52 -3.68 -0.13
CA HIS A 76 -9.86 -2.84 0.88
C HIS A 76 -10.83 -2.13 1.83
N ALA A 77 -11.98 -2.76 2.10
CA ALA A 77 -12.97 -2.27 3.03
C ALA A 77 -13.63 -3.43 3.79
N SER A 78 -14.02 -3.13 5.03
CA SER A 78 -14.88 -3.97 5.85
C SER A 78 -16.31 -3.40 5.88
N VAL A 79 -17.30 -4.26 6.10
CA VAL A 79 -18.72 -3.88 6.19
C VAL A 79 -19.30 -4.29 7.54
N ILE A 80 -20.14 -3.43 8.13
CA ILE A 80 -20.80 -3.68 9.42
C ILE A 80 -22.30 -3.37 9.30
N PRO A 81 -23.20 -4.27 9.76
CA PRO A 81 -22.91 -5.64 10.21
C PRO A 81 -22.39 -6.50 9.05
N ASP A 82 -21.57 -7.53 9.33
CA ASP A 82 -21.10 -8.47 8.30
C ASP A 82 -22.01 -9.69 8.22
N GLN A 83 -22.92 -9.68 7.25
CA GLN A 83 -23.90 -10.72 7.00
C GLN A 83 -23.97 -11.04 5.50
N PRO A 84 -24.39 -12.25 5.09
CA PRO A 84 -24.54 -12.59 3.68
C PRO A 84 -25.73 -11.87 3.03
N ARG A 85 -26.77 -11.54 3.81
CA ARG A 85 -28.01 -10.88 3.37
C ARG A 85 -28.51 -9.92 4.43
N TYR A 86 -29.21 -8.88 3.97
CA TYR A 86 -29.73 -7.81 4.81
C TYR A 86 -31.17 -7.51 4.43
N ASP A 87 -32.06 -7.52 5.40
CA ASP A 87 -33.47 -7.25 5.17
C ASP A 87 -33.72 -5.80 4.72
N TYR A 88 -34.86 -5.58 4.08
CA TYR A 88 -35.36 -4.25 3.74
C TYR A 88 -35.22 -3.26 4.91
N ASN A 89 -34.81 -2.04 4.60
CA ASN A 89 -34.59 -0.93 5.55
C ASN A 89 -33.45 -1.18 6.56
N LYS A 90 -32.63 -2.23 6.37
CA LYS A 90 -31.36 -2.38 7.09
C LYS A 90 -30.29 -1.52 6.45
N THR A 91 -29.47 -0.91 7.31
CA THR A 91 -28.33 -0.09 6.89
C THR A 91 -27.03 -0.82 7.18
N ILE A 92 -26.11 -0.75 6.23
CA ILE A 92 -24.72 -1.19 6.38
C ILE A 92 -23.79 0.00 6.29
N THR A 93 -22.67 -0.11 6.99
CA THR A 93 -21.59 0.88 6.95
C THR A 93 -20.30 0.20 6.51
N TYR A 94 -19.68 0.74 5.47
CA TYR A 94 -18.35 0.39 5.01
C TYR A 94 -17.32 1.24 5.74
N THR A 95 -16.18 0.62 6.04
CA THR A 95 -14.98 1.30 6.55
C THR A 95 -13.80 0.85 5.70
N CYS A 96 -13.11 1.78 5.04
CA CYS A 96 -11.88 1.46 4.33
C CYS A 96 -10.82 0.97 5.33
N ASP A 97 -10.02 0.00 4.90
CA ASP A 97 -8.93 -0.57 5.70
C ASP A 97 -7.86 0.49 6.04
N ARG A 98 -7.04 0.23 7.06
CA ARG A 98 -6.01 1.17 7.55
C ARG A 98 -5.04 1.67 6.46
N ALA A 99 -4.75 0.83 5.47
CA ALA A 99 -3.82 1.13 4.38
C ALA A 99 -4.52 1.59 3.09
N SER A 100 -5.80 1.98 3.16
CA SER A 100 -6.57 2.46 2.01
C SER A 100 -7.31 3.76 2.34
N ASN A 101 -7.74 4.46 1.28
CA ASN A 101 -8.55 5.67 1.38
C ASN A 101 -9.83 5.55 0.58
N HIS A 102 -10.87 6.23 1.05
CA HIS A 102 -12.14 6.38 0.35
C HIS A 102 -11.99 7.41 -0.78
N ILE A 103 -12.18 6.96 -2.02
CA ILE A 103 -12.02 7.83 -3.20
C ILE A 103 -13.37 8.25 -3.77
N SER A 104 -14.40 7.41 -3.68
CA SER A 104 -15.72 7.68 -4.26
C SER A 104 -16.79 6.74 -3.73
N GLY A 105 -18.06 7.15 -3.85
CA GLY A 105 -19.23 6.34 -3.49
C GLY A 105 -19.71 6.57 -2.06
N ASP A 106 -20.62 5.72 -1.59
CA ASP A 106 -21.31 5.91 -0.32
C ASP A 106 -20.88 4.86 0.70
N LEU A 107 -20.28 5.30 1.80
CA LEU A 107 -19.87 4.41 2.90
C LEU A 107 -21.07 3.91 3.72
N VAL A 108 -22.21 4.61 3.70
CA VAL A 108 -23.43 4.18 4.40
C VAL A 108 -24.51 3.90 3.36
N ARG A 109 -25.03 2.67 3.35
CA ARG A 109 -26.00 2.22 2.34
C ARG A 109 -27.14 1.48 3.01
N MET A 110 -28.35 1.63 2.49
CA MET A 110 -29.56 1.01 3.00
C MET A 110 -30.13 0.03 1.96
N CYS A 111 -30.69 -1.09 2.42
CA CYS A 111 -31.39 -2.01 1.53
C CYS A 111 -32.77 -1.42 1.19
N ASP A 112 -32.95 -1.06 -0.07
CA ASP A 112 -34.14 -0.42 -0.60
C ASP A 112 -35.26 -1.42 -0.93
N ASP A 113 -36.44 -0.93 -1.32
CA ASP A 113 -37.59 -1.78 -1.68
C ASP A 113 -37.46 -2.45 -3.07
N THR A 114 -36.40 -2.12 -3.82
CA THR A 114 -36.04 -2.66 -5.14
C THR A 114 -35.01 -3.81 -5.08
N PRO A 115 -34.96 -4.57 -3.97
CA PRO A 115 -33.80 -5.37 -3.53
C PRO A 115 -32.41 -4.86 -3.93
N GLN A 116 -32.21 -3.54 -3.97
CA GLN A 116 -30.93 -2.91 -4.29
C GLN A 116 -30.46 -2.07 -3.12
N TRP A 117 -29.14 -1.88 -3.03
CA TRP A 117 -28.56 -0.94 -2.09
C TRP A 117 -28.72 0.49 -2.58
N THR A 118 -29.11 1.41 -1.70
CA THR A 118 -29.12 2.84 -1.99
C THR A 118 -27.70 3.34 -2.30
N GLY A 119 -27.62 4.39 -3.11
CA GLY A 119 -26.37 5.05 -3.44
C GLY A 119 -25.39 4.19 -4.22
N MET A 120 -24.19 4.70 -4.42
CA MET A 120 -23.12 4.07 -5.18
C MET A 120 -22.26 3.19 -4.27
N LYS A 121 -21.84 2.03 -4.79
CA LYS A 121 -20.85 1.17 -4.13
C LYS A 121 -19.58 2.00 -3.84
N PRO A 122 -19.04 1.99 -2.61
CA PRO A 122 -17.84 2.74 -2.30
C PRO A 122 -16.61 2.11 -2.95
N THR A 123 -15.62 2.95 -3.21
CA THR A 123 -14.31 2.58 -3.75
C THR A 123 -13.24 2.99 -2.75
N CYS A 124 -12.57 2.00 -2.18
CA CYS A 124 -11.38 2.19 -1.35
C CYS A 124 -10.14 1.77 -2.15
N THR A 125 -9.12 2.61 -2.21
CA THR A 125 -7.85 2.30 -2.90
C THR A 125 -6.70 2.32 -1.92
N LEU A 126 -5.75 1.40 -2.07
CA LEU A 126 -4.55 1.38 -1.26
C LEU A 126 -3.74 2.68 -1.42
N PHE A 127 -3.13 3.12 -0.33
CA PHE A 127 -2.09 4.13 -0.36
C PHE A 127 -0.86 3.55 -1.04
N ALA A 128 -0.32 4.29 -1.99
CA ALA A 128 0.86 3.87 -2.73
C ALA A 128 1.68 5.06 -3.21
N CYS A 129 2.99 4.85 -3.27
CA CYS A 129 3.97 5.80 -3.75
C CYS A 129 4.51 5.35 -5.11
N LEU A 130 4.78 6.34 -5.96
CA LEU A 130 5.59 6.11 -7.14
C LEU A 130 7.04 5.81 -6.75
N PRO A 131 7.86 5.22 -7.63
CA PRO A 131 9.25 4.94 -7.33
C PRO A 131 9.97 6.24 -6.94
N PRO A 132 10.79 6.24 -5.89
CA PRO A 132 11.47 7.45 -5.45
C PRO A 132 12.50 7.89 -6.50
N ASN A 133 12.94 9.15 -6.45
CA ASN A 133 13.85 9.65 -7.48
C ASN A 133 15.19 8.91 -7.41
N ASN A 134 15.77 8.71 -8.59
CA ASN A 134 17.11 8.16 -8.74
C ASN A 134 18.16 9.14 -8.17
N VAL A 135 19.21 8.58 -7.60
CA VAL A 135 20.36 9.33 -7.05
C VAL A 135 21.57 9.09 -7.95
N SER A 136 22.27 10.14 -8.35
CA SER A 136 23.52 10.00 -9.11
C SER A 136 24.55 9.22 -8.29
N PHE A 137 25.22 8.23 -8.90
CA PHE A 137 26.15 7.34 -8.21
C PHE A 137 25.52 6.59 -7.02
N GLY A 138 24.22 6.32 -7.12
CA GLY A 138 23.50 5.51 -6.16
C GLY A 138 22.37 4.71 -6.81
N THR A 139 21.90 3.72 -6.08
CA THR A 139 20.74 2.91 -6.42
C THR A 139 19.85 2.80 -5.18
N PHE A 140 18.63 2.31 -5.37
CA PHE A 140 17.74 1.98 -4.27
C PHE A 140 17.17 0.58 -4.43
N SER A 141 16.70 -0.01 -3.33
CA SER A 141 16.08 -1.33 -3.31
C SER A 141 14.98 -1.40 -2.23
N PRO A 142 13.85 -2.10 -2.48
CA PRO A 142 13.49 -2.78 -3.74
C PRO A 142 13.16 -1.79 -4.86
N VAL A 143 13.35 -2.21 -6.11
CA VAL A 143 12.94 -1.44 -7.31
C VAL A 143 11.61 -1.99 -7.80
N GLU A 144 10.54 -1.25 -7.56
CA GLU A 144 9.18 -1.61 -8.00
C GLU A 144 8.58 -0.42 -8.75
N ILE A 145 7.51 -0.65 -9.52
CA ILE A 145 6.78 0.42 -10.23
C ILE A 145 5.81 1.17 -9.32
N VAL A 146 5.40 0.55 -8.22
CA VAL A 146 4.46 1.06 -7.22
C VAL A 146 4.86 0.45 -5.87
N HIS A 147 4.99 1.28 -4.84
CA HIS A 147 5.30 0.85 -3.48
C HIS A 147 4.08 1.11 -2.59
N LEU A 148 3.63 0.11 -1.83
CA LEU A 148 2.47 0.26 -0.96
C LEU A 148 2.83 1.04 0.31
N PHE A 149 1.82 1.55 1.01
CA PHE A 149 2.02 2.15 2.32
C PHE A 149 2.86 1.26 3.24
N ASP A 150 3.78 1.90 3.98
CA ASP A 150 4.74 1.27 4.89
C ASP A 150 5.85 0.46 4.19
N THR A 151 5.90 0.43 2.85
CA THR A 151 7.06 -0.10 2.12
C THR A 151 8.28 0.78 2.38
N ASN A 152 9.39 0.15 2.78
CA ASN A 152 10.68 0.80 2.97
C ASN A 152 11.58 0.59 1.75
N VAL A 153 12.22 1.66 1.30
CA VAL A 153 13.24 1.65 0.25
C VAL A 153 14.55 2.16 0.84
N THR A 154 15.62 1.41 0.63
CA THR A 154 16.98 1.75 1.09
C THR A 154 17.84 2.18 -0.08
N TYR A 155 18.59 3.27 0.09
CA TYR A 155 19.56 3.77 -0.85
C TYR A 155 20.96 3.25 -0.56
N THR A 156 21.70 2.94 -1.63
CA THR A 156 23.08 2.49 -1.59
C THR A 156 23.87 3.26 -2.63
N CYS A 157 24.98 3.89 -2.23
CA CYS A 157 25.89 4.52 -3.17
C CYS A 157 26.74 3.47 -3.88
N THR A 158 27.14 3.76 -5.12
CA THR A 158 28.10 2.92 -5.86
C THR A 158 29.44 2.88 -5.15
N ALA A 159 30.22 1.82 -5.34
CA ALA A 159 31.56 1.68 -4.76
C ALA A 159 32.41 2.95 -4.96
N GLY A 160 33.10 3.38 -3.90
CA GLY A 160 33.82 4.66 -3.88
C GLY A 160 32.99 5.92 -3.62
N TYR A 161 31.67 5.81 -3.45
CA TYR A 161 30.79 6.91 -3.06
C TYR A 161 30.13 6.61 -1.71
N TYR A 162 29.78 7.66 -0.97
CA TYR A 162 29.10 7.55 0.32
C TYR A 162 27.94 8.55 0.40
N ILE A 163 26.95 8.26 1.25
CA ILE A 163 25.84 9.18 1.52
C ILE A 163 26.38 10.31 2.40
N SER A 164 26.47 11.51 1.83
CA SER A 164 26.99 12.70 2.53
C SER A 164 25.89 13.57 3.13
N ALA A 165 24.65 13.43 2.65
CA ALA A 165 23.46 14.11 3.13
C ALA A 165 22.19 13.32 2.78
N GLY A 166 21.10 13.57 3.51
CA GLY A 166 19.81 12.90 3.35
C GLY A 166 19.73 11.57 4.10
N ASP A 167 18.66 10.82 3.86
CA ASP A 167 18.34 9.59 4.58
C ASP A 167 18.81 8.34 3.83
N HIS A 168 19.29 7.34 4.57
CA HIS A 168 19.68 6.03 4.02
C HIS A 168 18.47 5.20 3.58
N ALA A 169 17.30 5.43 4.20
CA ALA A 169 16.08 4.71 3.91
C ALA A 169 14.87 5.63 4.04
N ILE A 170 13.87 5.42 3.20
CA ILE A 170 12.64 6.18 3.12
C ILE A 170 11.44 5.22 3.09
N THR A 171 10.29 5.66 3.61
CA THR A 171 9.09 4.83 3.78
C THR A 171 7.89 5.48 3.10
N CYS A 172 7.08 4.70 2.39
CA CYS A 172 5.90 5.21 1.70
C CYS A 172 4.79 5.57 2.71
N GLN A 173 4.26 6.79 2.60
CA GLN A 173 3.28 7.36 3.52
C GLN A 173 1.85 7.32 2.98
N THR A 174 0.87 7.66 3.82
CA THR A 174 -0.56 7.63 3.50
C THR A 174 -1.01 8.73 2.53
N ASP A 175 -0.15 9.68 2.17
CA ASP A 175 -0.45 10.71 1.16
C ASP A 175 0.19 10.37 -0.20
N GLY A 176 0.81 9.19 -0.34
CA GLY A 176 1.52 8.78 -1.54
C GLY A 176 2.91 9.42 -1.67
N SER A 177 3.41 10.10 -0.63
CA SER A 177 4.77 10.64 -0.57
C SER A 177 5.73 9.70 0.16
N TRP A 178 7.02 9.90 -0.06
CA TRP A 178 8.08 9.21 0.67
C TRP A 178 8.48 10.02 1.90
N SER A 179 8.67 9.34 3.03
CA SER A 179 9.24 9.96 4.23
C SER A 179 10.68 10.41 3.98
N GLY A 180 11.12 11.46 4.65
CA GLY A 180 12.54 11.84 4.68
C GLY A 180 13.03 12.52 3.41
N THR A 181 14.35 12.59 3.27
CA THR A 181 15.04 13.34 2.21
C THR A 181 15.90 12.41 1.37
N ILE A 182 15.76 12.53 0.04
CA ILE A 182 16.54 11.75 -0.92
C ILE A 182 18.04 12.00 -0.72
N PRO A 183 18.88 10.96 -0.62
CA PRO A 183 20.28 11.12 -0.29
C PRO A 183 21.12 11.67 -1.44
N THR A 184 22.28 12.24 -1.08
CA THR A 184 23.31 12.64 -2.03
C THR A 184 24.53 11.74 -1.88
N CYS A 185 24.90 11.05 -2.97
CA CYS A 185 26.13 10.27 -3.03
C CYS A 185 27.30 11.16 -3.45
N THR A 186 28.36 11.20 -2.63
CA THR A 186 29.58 11.97 -2.90
C THR A 186 30.78 11.04 -2.98
N LEU A 187 31.69 11.33 -3.91
CA LEU A 187 32.91 10.55 -4.11
C LEU A 187 33.78 10.61 -2.84
N VAL A 188 34.32 9.46 -2.44
CA VAL A 188 35.28 9.36 -1.34
C VAL A 188 36.59 10.01 -1.79
N GLN A 189 37.13 10.90 -0.95
CA GLN A 189 38.41 11.55 -1.18
C GLN A 189 39.29 11.45 0.06
N CYS A 190 40.43 10.78 -0.07
CA CYS A 190 41.40 10.62 1.02
C CYS A 190 42.30 11.86 1.11
N PRO A 191 42.49 12.45 2.29
CA PRO A 191 43.44 13.55 2.47
C PRO A 191 44.86 13.05 2.25
N THR A 192 45.64 13.76 1.45
CA THR A 192 47.04 13.38 1.22
C THR A 192 47.85 13.59 2.51
N GLU A 193 48.63 12.58 2.90
CA GLU A 193 49.45 12.62 4.10
C GLU A 193 50.79 13.30 3.82
N VAL A 194 51.20 14.27 4.64
CA VAL A 194 52.51 14.91 4.50
C VAL A 194 53.57 14.03 5.16
N VAL A 195 54.52 13.53 4.37
CA VAL A 195 55.63 12.71 4.82
C VAL A 195 56.89 13.57 4.95
N VAL A 196 57.55 13.50 6.09
CA VAL A 196 58.77 14.30 6.35
C VAL A 196 59.91 13.82 5.46
N ASN A 197 60.63 14.76 4.84
CA ASN A 197 61.72 14.50 3.90
C ASN A 197 61.28 13.68 2.68
N ALA A 198 60.05 13.87 2.21
CA ALA A 198 59.55 13.28 0.99
C ALA A 198 58.63 14.25 0.25
N THR A 199 58.62 14.12 -1.07
CA THR A 199 57.62 14.71 -1.95
C THR A 199 56.61 13.65 -2.38
N PHE A 200 55.43 14.07 -2.86
CA PHE A 200 54.40 13.16 -3.34
C PHE A 200 53.81 13.61 -4.67
N THR A 201 53.42 12.63 -5.48
CA THR A 201 52.75 12.85 -6.78
C THR A 201 51.48 11.99 -6.85
N PRO A 202 50.34 12.54 -7.28
CA PRO A 202 50.11 13.95 -7.66
C PRO A 202 50.09 14.92 -6.46
N ASN A 203 50.55 16.16 -6.68
CA ASN A 203 50.56 17.20 -5.64
C ASN A 203 49.16 17.81 -5.45
N GLN A 204 48.28 17.07 -4.77
CA GLN A 204 46.90 17.46 -4.47
C GLN A 204 46.61 17.26 -2.98
N ALA A 205 45.74 18.11 -2.41
CA ALA A 205 45.38 18.03 -0.99
C ALA A 205 44.51 16.82 -0.65
N LYS A 206 43.73 16.35 -1.63
CA LYS A 206 42.90 15.14 -1.51
C LYS A 206 42.95 14.38 -2.83
N LEU A 207 42.82 13.06 -2.73
CA LEU A 207 42.81 12.17 -3.88
C LEU A 207 41.56 11.29 -3.83
N ASP A 208 40.93 11.15 -4.99
CA ASP A 208 39.70 10.38 -5.13
C ASP A 208 39.94 8.88 -4.86
N TYR A 209 38.86 8.18 -4.54
CA TYR A 209 38.84 6.72 -4.40
C TYR A 209 39.56 6.01 -5.54
N ASN A 210 40.33 4.97 -5.21
CA ASN A 210 41.19 4.21 -6.12
C ASN A 210 42.34 4.99 -6.79
N ASN A 211 42.48 6.30 -6.57
CA ASN A 211 43.69 6.99 -6.98
C ASN A 211 44.88 6.57 -6.09
N VAL A 212 46.06 6.59 -6.69
CA VAL A 212 47.32 6.21 -6.05
C VAL A 212 48.16 7.47 -5.81
N VAL A 213 48.63 7.64 -4.58
CA VAL A 213 49.69 8.61 -4.25
C VAL A 213 51.04 7.89 -4.24
N THR A 214 52.04 8.47 -4.89
CA THR A 214 53.41 7.97 -4.89
C THR A 214 54.32 8.95 -4.16
N TYR A 215 55.01 8.49 -3.13
CA TYR A 215 56.00 9.25 -2.37
C TYR A 215 57.41 9.03 -2.93
N THR A 216 58.23 10.06 -2.86
CA THR A 216 59.64 10.02 -3.25
C THR A 216 60.45 10.73 -2.17
N CYS A 217 61.38 10.02 -1.53
CA CYS A 217 62.25 10.61 -0.51
C CYS A 217 63.10 11.74 -1.11
N ASP A 218 63.28 12.80 -0.34
CA ASP A 218 64.08 13.95 -0.72
C ASP A 218 65.56 13.59 -0.89
N LEU A 219 66.30 14.46 -1.58
CA LEU A 219 67.72 14.29 -1.77
C LEU A 219 68.44 14.13 -0.41
N ALA A 220 69.34 13.13 -0.32
CA ALA A 220 70.03 12.70 0.89
C ALA A 220 69.18 11.94 1.93
N TYR A 221 67.98 11.48 1.56
CA TYR A 221 67.18 10.54 2.35
C TYR A 221 66.89 9.26 1.55
N ASN A 222 66.89 8.12 2.22
CA ASN A 222 66.51 6.82 1.66
C ASN A 222 65.22 6.31 2.30
N HIS A 223 64.43 5.59 1.51
CA HIS A 223 63.27 4.84 2.00
C HIS A 223 63.75 3.71 2.92
N THR A 224 63.16 3.62 4.11
CA THR A 224 63.57 2.65 5.14
C THR A 224 62.45 1.79 5.69
N ASP A 225 61.20 2.25 5.61
CA ASP A 225 60.02 1.49 6.05
C ASP A 225 58.74 2.05 5.40
N GLY A 226 57.64 1.30 5.47
CA GLY A 226 56.32 1.69 4.93
C GLY A 226 56.23 1.64 3.40
N ASP A 227 55.11 2.10 2.86
CA ASP A 227 54.75 1.93 1.45
C ASP A 227 54.86 3.24 0.65
N LEU A 228 55.75 3.28 -0.36
CA LEU A 228 55.90 4.45 -1.23
C LEU A 228 54.73 4.68 -2.17
N GLN A 229 53.91 3.65 -2.44
CA GLN A 229 52.69 3.76 -3.24
C GLN A 229 51.49 3.35 -2.39
N ARG A 230 50.50 4.23 -2.28
CA ARG A 230 49.32 4.01 -1.45
C ARG A 230 48.06 4.40 -2.21
N THR A 231 47.01 3.61 -2.06
CA THR A 231 45.73 3.77 -2.78
C THR A 231 44.64 4.25 -1.83
N CYS A 232 43.82 5.22 -2.26
CA CYS A 232 42.70 5.70 -1.46
C CYS A 232 41.59 4.65 -1.37
N GLN A 233 41.16 4.31 -0.15
CA GLN A 233 40.16 3.29 0.16
C GLN A 233 38.78 3.90 0.45
N GLU A 234 37.74 3.07 0.44
CA GLU A 234 36.35 3.49 0.68
C GLU A 234 36.12 4.06 2.09
N ASN A 235 36.94 3.66 3.06
CA ASN A 235 36.86 4.15 4.45
C ASN A 235 37.61 5.48 4.67
N PHE A 236 37.92 6.22 3.61
CA PHE A 236 38.65 7.49 3.64
C PHE A 236 40.12 7.37 4.10
N THR A 237 40.70 6.17 4.08
CA THR A 237 42.10 5.93 4.47
C THR A 237 42.95 5.43 3.31
N TRP A 238 44.27 5.44 3.49
CA TRP A 238 45.24 4.94 2.52
C TRP A 238 45.61 3.49 2.81
N THR A 239 45.83 2.68 1.76
CA THR A 239 46.40 1.33 1.92
C THR A 239 47.80 1.37 2.53
N GLY A 240 48.17 0.32 3.25
CA GLY A 240 49.53 0.15 3.75
C GLY A 240 49.92 1.20 4.81
N ASN A 241 51.21 1.23 5.13
CA ASN A 241 51.78 2.08 6.17
C ASN A 241 52.41 3.34 5.56
N THR A 242 52.38 4.45 6.29
CA THR A 242 53.02 5.71 5.87
C THR A 242 54.53 5.50 5.66
N PRO A 243 55.10 5.90 4.50
CA PRO A 243 56.51 5.67 4.21
C PRO A 243 57.43 6.51 5.11
N VAL A 244 58.60 5.95 5.41
CA VAL A 244 59.62 6.55 6.28
C VAL A 244 60.91 6.79 5.50
N CYS A 245 61.29 8.06 5.37
CA CYS A 245 62.51 8.52 4.71
C CYS A 245 63.53 8.98 5.76
N THR A 246 64.65 8.26 5.88
CA THR A 246 65.71 8.58 6.84
C THR A 246 66.99 9.02 6.13
N ARG A 247 67.77 9.86 6.81
CA ARG A 247 68.94 10.50 6.22
C ARG A 247 70.00 9.47 5.84
N MET A 248 70.55 9.60 4.64
CA MET A 248 71.70 8.82 4.19
C MET A 248 72.92 9.18 5.03
N PHE A 249 73.45 8.23 5.77
CA PHE A 249 74.81 8.33 6.29
C PHE A 249 75.78 8.04 5.15
N MET A 250 76.41 9.08 4.61
CA MET A 250 77.56 8.88 3.72
C MET A 250 78.68 8.25 4.54
N VAL A 251 78.86 6.92 4.41
CA VAL A 251 80.13 6.30 4.76
C VAL A 251 81.11 6.73 3.68
N ILE A 252 81.90 7.75 3.97
CA ILE A 252 83.06 8.09 3.16
C ILE A 252 84.01 6.89 3.26
N CYS A 253 84.04 6.02 2.25
CA CYS A 253 85.15 5.08 2.10
C CYS A 253 86.38 5.89 1.69
N ALA A 254 87.03 6.53 2.66
CA ALA A 254 88.37 7.07 2.48
C ALA A 254 89.35 5.90 2.45
N LYS A 255 89.54 5.30 1.27
CA LYS A 255 90.71 4.48 0.97
C LYS A 255 91.22 4.85 -0.41
N ASP A 256 92.10 5.85 -0.44
CA ASP A 256 93.42 5.70 -1.02
C ASP A 256 94.29 6.90 -0.62
N ILE A 257 95.34 6.64 0.16
CA ILE A 257 96.68 7.26 0.15
C ILE A 257 97.50 6.52 1.23
N ILE A 258 98.38 5.61 0.81
CA ILE A 258 99.72 5.49 1.40
C ILE A 258 100.69 5.30 0.23
N ARG A 259 101.48 6.35 -0.06
CA ARG A 259 102.81 6.21 -0.66
C ARG A 259 103.80 5.98 0.49
N ILE A 260 104.48 4.85 0.49
CA ILE A 260 105.95 4.75 0.53
C ILE A 260 106.32 3.57 -0.37
#